data_AF-A0A2H3KTL5-F1
#
_entry.id   AF-A0A2H3KTL5-F1
#
_cell.length_a   1.000
_cell.length_b   1.000
_cell.length_c   1.000
_cell.angle_alpha   90.00
_cell.angle_beta   90.00
_cell.angle_gamma   90.00
#
_symmetry.space_group_name_H-M   'P 1'
#
loop_
_entity.id
_entity.type
_entity.pdbx_description
1 polymer ?
#
loop_
_entity_poly.entity_id
_entity_poly.type
_entity_poly.pdbx_seq_one_letter_code
_entity_poly.pdbx_strand_id
1 'polypeptide(L)'
;MVAENTKQQATNAAKKVEKVKSFRDYAYEQAGLNKGESFSLKVFLQWIKEGHIVDESYNENEHNQLKKQIENRILTKSEEKNSVFCEKNTLLEVSKPAIQTKIKELQTEVEQTKIDLENKSLQTGYQPEKYYMFVGLTIVLSLYLLLFYASTVYAAFFRNASTLMATAGDDITLYLDSIFDVNGIFTWSPALIFAYLGAFFFFGVGIIPHTFEGKNKKRNIIITIIMSFIIDAILAYKIDLGIHNLKEMAGIADANWTFYTSINFYLVMVFGFVAYLVWGYLFEMMLKEKNKKSGVYKANLILERLKEEINTLKEELKILEAKVIELEGKILNLIAQLEQLNKDLENRVLSPELLAQNVTSFYMGWRQYLNGISNSETEKNNCETTFNNFMQKQFEEKTILN
;
A
#
# COMPACT_ATOMS: atom_id res chain seq x y z
N MET A 1 33.63 -46.77 -48.25
CA MET A 1 32.68 -45.70 -48.61
C MET A 1 31.44 -46.16 -49.40
N VAL A 2 31.32 -47.42 -49.85
CA VAL A 2 30.10 -47.91 -50.55
C VAL A 2 29.17 -48.72 -49.63
N ALA A 3 29.63 -49.17 -48.46
CA ALA A 3 28.86 -50.02 -47.54
C ALA A 3 28.04 -49.28 -46.45
N GLU A 4 28.27 -47.98 -46.25
CA GLU A 4 27.46 -47.16 -45.32
C GLU A 4 26.20 -46.57 -45.99
N ASN A 5 26.23 -46.39 -47.32
CA ASN A 5 25.08 -45.90 -48.07
C ASN A 5 23.97 -46.97 -48.24
N THR A 6 24.30 -48.26 -48.11
CA THR A 6 23.30 -49.35 -48.19
C THR A 6 22.54 -49.56 -46.87
N LYS A 7 23.12 -49.18 -45.72
CA LYS A 7 22.43 -49.20 -44.42
C LYS A 7 21.53 -47.98 -44.19
N GLN A 8 21.82 -46.84 -44.84
CA GLN A 8 20.96 -45.65 -44.83
C GLN A 8 19.78 -45.73 -45.81
N GLN A 9 19.78 -46.67 -46.76
CA GLN A 9 18.63 -46.92 -47.65
C GLN A 9 17.60 -47.90 -47.06
N ALA A 10 17.91 -48.62 -45.98
CA ALA A 10 17.00 -49.58 -45.35
C ALA A 10 16.13 -48.97 -44.22
N THR A 11 16.46 -47.77 -43.73
CA THR A 11 15.72 -47.06 -42.67
C THR A 11 14.81 -45.94 -43.18
N ASN A 12 14.75 -45.73 -44.50
CA ASN A 12 13.86 -44.77 -45.17
C ASN A 12 12.74 -45.43 -45.97
N ALA A 13 12.29 -46.62 -45.57
CA ALA A 13 10.93 -47.07 -45.91
C ALA A 13 9.96 -46.22 -45.07
N ALA A 14 9.63 -45.05 -45.60
CA ALA A 14 8.57 -44.19 -45.09
C ALA A 14 7.38 -45.08 -44.68
N LYS A 15 6.89 -44.91 -43.45
CA LYS A 15 5.60 -45.43 -42.99
C LYS A 15 4.55 -44.98 -44.01
N LYS A 16 4.30 -45.81 -45.02
CA LYS A 16 3.40 -45.50 -46.12
C LYS A 16 2.01 -45.75 -45.58
N VAL A 17 1.35 -44.68 -45.16
CA VAL A 17 -0.05 -44.71 -44.76
C VAL A 17 -0.85 -45.25 -45.94
N GLU A 18 -1.56 -46.37 -45.73
CA GLU A 18 -2.34 -47.02 -46.76
C GLU A 18 -3.72 -46.35 -46.86
N LYS A 19 -4.01 -45.74 -48.01
CA LYS A 19 -5.27 -45.04 -48.25
C LYS A 19 -6.28 -45.98 -48.89
N VAL A 20 -7.48 -46.03 -48.31
CA VAL A 20 -8.55 -46.91 -48.75
C VAL A 20 -9.79 -46.13 -49.14
N LYS A 21 -10.33 -46.44 -50.32
CA LYS A 21 -11.59 -45.86 -50.83
C LYS A 21 -12.81 -46.31 -50.02
N SER A 22 -12.75 -47.53 -49.50
CA SER A 22 -13.83 -48.18 -48.76
C SER A 22 -13.21 -49.20 -47.81
N PHE A 23 -13.33 -48.94 -46.50
CA PHE A 23 -12.88 -49.89 -45.47
C PHE A 23 -13.56 -51.25 -45.60
N ARG A 24 -14.79 -51.29 -46.12
CA ARG A 24 -15.57 -52.51 -46.31
C ARG A 24 -15.01 -53.39 -47.43
N ASP A 25 -14.69 -52.80 -48.58
CA ASP A 25 -14.19 -53.57 -49.73
C ASP A 25 -12.77 -54.05 -49.47
N TYR A 26 -11.95 -53.20 -48.86
CA TYR A 26 -10.60 -53.57 -48.43
C TYR A 26 -10.60 -54.68 -47.38
N ALA A 27 -11.51 -54.62 -46.41
CA ALA A 27 -11.65 -55.70 -45.42
C ALA A 27 -12.07 -57.02 -46.05
N TYR A 28 -12.94 -56.99 -47.06
CA TYR A 28 -13.36 -58.20 -47.78
C TYR A 28 -12.18 -58.85 -48.51
N GLU A 29 -11.34 -58.04 -49.16
CA GLU A 29 -10.13 -58.51 -49.86
C GLU A 29 -9.07 -59.05 -48.87
N GLN A 30 -8.80 -58.32 -47.80
CA GLN A 30 -7.85 -58.75 -46.77
C GLN A 30 -8.32 -59.99 -46.00
N ALA A 31 -9.62 -60.13 -45.76
CA ALA A 31 -10.20 -61.35 -45.20
C ALA A 31 -9.98 -62.54 -46.15
N GLY A 32 -10.08 -62.32 -47.47
CA GLY A 32 -9.70 -63.28 -48.51
C GLY A 32 -8.26 -63.78 -48.38
N LEU A 33 -7.32 -62.83 -48.37
CA LEU A 33 -5.88 -63.13 -48.31
C LEU A 33 -5.47 -63.82 -47.01
N ASN A 34 -6.13 -63.50 -45.90
CA ASN A 34 -5.83 -64.03 -44.57
C ASN A 34 -6.80 -65.14 -44.14
N LYS A 35 -7.57 -65.71 -45.08
CA LYS A 35 -8.54 -66.80 -44.84
C LYS A 35 -9.56 -66.51 -43.71
N GLY A 36 -9.82 -65.24 -43.43
CA GLY A 36 -10.76 -64.80 -42.40
C GLY A 36 -10.31 -65.03 -40.96
N GLU A 37 -9.01 -65.20 -40.69
CA GLU A 37 -8.48 -65.50 -39.35
C GLU A 37 -8.70 -64.35 -38.34
N SER A 38 -9.14 -64.70 -37.13
CA SER A 38 -9.43 -63.75 -36.04
C SER A 38 -8.19 -62.96 -35.57
N PHE A 39 -7.00 -63.57 -35.59
CA PHE A 39 -5.75 -62.89 -35.26
C PHE A 39 -5.43 -61.77 -36.26
N SER A 40 -5.58 -62.05 -37.55
CA SER A 40 -5.34 -61.08 -38.63
C SER A 40 -6.32 -59.92 -38.54
N LEU A 41 -7.59 -60.18 -38.26
CA LEU A 41 -8.59 -59.13 -37.97
C LEU A 41 -8.10 -58.20 -36.85
N LYS A 42 -7.61 -58.74 -35.72
CA LYS A 42 -7.09 -57.94 -34.60
C LYS A 42 -5.94 -57.02 -35.02
N VAL A 43 -5.03 -57.50 -35.86
CA VAL A 43 -3.89 -56.72 -36.37
C VAL A 43 -4.40 -55.56 -37.25
N PHE A 44 -5.34 -55.82 -38.16
CA PHE A 44 -5.90 -54.76 -39.01
C PHE A 44 -6.71 -53.73 -38.21
N LEU A 45 -7.47 -54.14 -37.19
CA LEU A 45 -8.17 -53.22 -36.29
C LEU A 45 -7.19 -52.30 -35.55
N GLN A 46 -6.04 -52.85 -35.12
CA GLN A 46 -4.97 -52.08 -34.49
C GLN A 46 -4.34 -51.10 -35.48
N TRP A 47 -4.13 -51.49 -36.73
CA TRP A 47 -3.59 -50.62 -37.79
C TRP A 47 -4.54 -49.47 -38.15
N ILE A 48 -5.86 -49.70 -38.16
CA ILE A 48 -6.85 -48.63 -38.35
C ILE A 48 -6.81 -47.65 -37.18
N LYS A 49 -6.68 -48.15 -35.94
CA LYS A 49 -6.53 -47.31 -34.74
C LYS A 49 -5.25 -46.47 -34.76
N GLU A 50 -4.15 -47.06 -35.17
CA GLU A 50 -2.84 -46.39 -35.21
C GLU A 50 -2.70 -45.41 -36.39
N GLY A 51 -3.74 -45.30 -37.24
CA GLY A 51 -3.72 -44.44 -38.42
C GLY A 51 -2.81 -44.96 -39.54
N HIS A 52 -2.49 -46.25 -39.53
CA HIS A 52 -1.76 -46.91 -40.62
C HIS A 52 -2.63 -47.15 -41.85
N ILE A 53 -3.94 -47.23 -41.64
CA ILE A 53 -4.96 -47.39 -42.68
C ILE A 53 -5.97 -46.24 -42.51
N VAL A 54 -6.12 -45.40 -43.52
CA VAL A 54 -6.95 -44.19 -43.47
C VAL A 54 -7.83 -44.06 -44.70
N ASP A 55 -8.94 -43.34 -44.57
CA ASP A 55 -9.83 -43.02 -45.70
C ASP A 55 -9.08 -42.22 -46.79
N GLU A 56 -9.47 -42.37 -48.05
CA GLU A 56 -9.01 -41.55 -49.17
C GLU A 56 -9.27 -40.04 -48.95
N SER A 57 -10.30 -39.69 -48.17
CA SER A 57 -10.58 -38.31 -47.75
C SER A 57 -9.65 -37.77 -46.66
N TYR A 58 -8.75 -38.59 -46.10
CA TYR A 58 -7.85 -38.20 -45.01
C TYR A 58 -6.70 -37.30 -45.50
N ASN A 59 -6.66 -36.08 -44.98
CA ASN A 59 -5.59 -35.12 -45.23
C ASN A 59 -4.55 -35.15 -44.10
N GLU A 60 -3.49 -35.92 -44.30
CA GLU A 60 -2.38 -36.10 -43.35
C GLU A 60 -1.68 -34.78 -43.00
N ASN A 61 -1.59 -33.84 -43.94
CA ASN A 61 -0.97 -32.53 -43.71
C ASN A 61 -1.80 -31.66 -42.76
N GLU A 62 -3.11 -31.63 -42.93
CA GLU A 62 -4.03 -30.86 -42.08
C GLU A 62 -4.07 -31.42 -40.65
N HIS A 63 -4.12 -32.75 -40.52
CA HIS A 63 -4.09 -33.41 -39.22
C HIS A 63 -2.76 -33.16 -38.48
N ASN A 64 -1.62 -33.28 -39.16
CA ASN A 64 -0.32 -32.98 -38.58
C ASN A 64 -0.14 -31.49 -38.26
N GLN A 65 -0.68 -30.58 -39.07
CA GLN A 65 -0.68 -29.15 -38.79
C GLN A 65 -1.47 -28.81 -37.53
N LEU A 66 -2.67 -29.37 -37.38
CA LEU A 66 -3.51 -29.16 -36.19
C LEU A 66 -2.87 -29.74 -34.93
N LYS A 67 -2.29 -30.94 -35.01
CA LYS A 67 -1.53 -31.55 -33.91
C LYS A 67 -0.37 -30.65 -33.48
N LYS A 68 0.43 -30.19 -34.44
CA LYS A 68 1.57 -29.29 -34.18
C LYS A 68 1.11 -27.96 -33.58
N GLN A 69 -0.05 -27.43 -33.97
CA GLN A 69 -0.61 -26.21 -33.37
C GLN A 69 -0.98 -26.42 -31.90
N ILE A 70 -1.58 -27.56 -31.54
CA ILE A 70 -1.92 -27.86 -30.14
C ILE A 70 -0.65 -28.13 -29.31
N GLU A 71 0.31 -28.89 -29.84
CA GLU A 71 1.61 -29.12 -29.19
C GLU A 71 2.36 -27.81 -28.92
N ASN A 72 2.38 -26.89 -29.89
CA ASN A 72 2.96 -25.56 -29.70
C ASN A 72 2.22 -24.77 -28.60
N ARG A 73 0.88 -24.83 -28.55
CA ARG A 73 0.11 -24.17 -27.49
C ARG A 73 0.40 -24.76 -26.11
N ILE A 74 0.55 -26.08 -26.02
CA ILE A 74 0.97 -26.78 -24.78
C ILE A 74 2.36 -26.32 -24.36
N LEU A 75 3.32 -26.26 -25.29
CA LEU A 75 4.68 -25.81 -25.02
C LEU A 75 4.69 -24.37 -24.49
N THR A 76 4.05 -23.43 -25.19
CA THR A 76 3.98 -22.02 -24.76
C THR A 76 3.31 -21.87 -23.39
N LYS A 77 2.23 -22.61 -23.12
CA LYS A 77 1.56 -22.56 -21.81
C LYS A 77 2.38 -23.21 -20.70
N SER A 78 3.18 -24.23 -21.00
CA SER A 78 4.11 -24.85 -20.07
C SER A 78 5.27 -23.92 -19.72
N GLU A 79 5.82 -23.20 -20.70
CA GLU A 79 6.82 -22.16 -20.50
C GLU A 79 6.29 -21.01 -19.63
N GLU A 80 5.07 -20.53 -19.91
CA GLU A 80 4.38 -19.51 -19.10
C GLU A 80 4.24 -19.97 -17.64
N LYS A 81 3.80 -21.22 -17.41
CA LYS A 81 3.69 -21.82 -16.07
C LYS A 81 5.03 -21.83 -15.35
N ASN A 82 6.10 -22.24 -16.03
CA ASN A 82 7.44 -22.31 -15.44
C ASN A 82 7.96 -20.91 -15.08
N SER A 83 7.72 -19.91 -15.93
CA SER A 83 8.08 -18.51 -15.63
C SER A 83 7.37 -18.00 -14.38
N VAL A 84 6.06 -18.21 -14.28
CA VAL A 84 5.25 -17.81 -13.11
C VAL A 84 5.68 -18.56 -11.84
N PHE A 85 6.07 -19.83 -11.96
CA PHE A 85 6.61 -20.61 -10.85
C PHE A 85 7.97 -20.10 -10.37
N CYS A 86 8.88 -19.74 -11.28
CA CYS A 86 10.16 -19.10 -10.94
C CYS A 86 9.96 -17.75 -10.23
N GLU A 87 9.01 -16.94 -10.69
CA GLU A 87 8.66 -15.68 -10.03
C GLU A 87 8.16 -15.94 -8.59
N LYS A 88 7.23 -16.87 -8.41
CA LYS A 88 6.73 -17.28 -7.08
C LYS A 88 7.86 -17.71 -6.14
N ASN A 89 8.76 -18.58 -6.60
CA ASN A 89 9.87 -19.06 -5.77
C ASN A 89 10.83 -17.92 -5.41
N THR A 90 11.10 -16.99 -6.32
CA THR A 90 11.91 -15.80 -6.04
C THR A 90 11.30 -14.96 -4.92
N LEU A 91 9.97 -14.78 -4.93
CA LEU A 91 9.28 -14.03 -3.88
C LEU A 91 9.34 -14.76 -2.52
N LEU A 92 9.22 -16.09 -2.51
CA LEU A 92 9.21 -16.90 -1.28
C LEU A 92 10.60 -17.14 -0.67
N GLU A 93 11.61 -17.37 -1.49
CA GLU A 93 12.95 -17.78 -1.03
C GLU A 93 13.91 -16.60 -0.88
N VAL A 94 13.70 -15.51 -1.61
CA VAL A 94 14.60 -14.35 -1.59
C VAL A 94 13.93 -13.14 -0.94
N SER A 95 12.80 -12.71 -1.47
CA SER A 95 12.18 -11.44 -1.06
C SER A 95 11.57 -11.51 0.34
N LYS A 96 10.80 -12.57 0.65
CA LYS A 96 10.16 -12.75 1.96
C LYS A 96 11.19 -12.88 3.10
N PRO A 97 12.25 -13.72 2.99
CA PRO A 97 13.25 -13.83 4.05
C PRO A 97 14.08 -12.55 4.21
N ALA A 98 14.39 -11.84 3.13
CA ALA A 98 15.12 -10.57 3.20
C ALA A 98 14.35 -9.51 4.03
N ILE A 99 13.04 -9.35 3.76
CA ILE A 99 12.19 -8.42 4.52
C ILE A 99 12.07 -8.89 5.98
N GLN A 100 11.91 -10.19 6.24
CA GLN A 100 11.85 -10.73 7.60
C GLN A 100 13.14 -10.51 8.39
N THR A 101 14.31 -10.67 7.76
CA THR A 101 15.61 -10.39 8.37
C THR A 101 15.74 -8.92 8.72
N LYS A 102 15.37 -8.02 7.79
CA LYS A 102 15.39 -6.57 8.06
C LYS A 102 14.45 -6.17 9.21
N ILE A 103 13.27 -6.79 9.30
CA ILE A 103 12.35 -6.58 10.43
C ILE A 103 13.02 -7.02 11.75
N LYS A 104 13.71 -8.17 11.78
CA LYS A 104 14.41 -8.66 12.98
C LYS A 104 15.56 -7.73 13.39
N GLU A 105 16.32 -7.22 12.42
CA GLU A 105 17.40 -6.25 12.66
C GLU A 105 16.84 -4.98 13.30
N LEU A 106 15.78 -4.40 12.72
CA LEU A 106 15.13 -3.19 13.27
C LEU A 106 14.50 -3.46 14.65
N GLN A 107 13.94 -4.64 14.88
CA GLN A 107 13.45 -5.03 16.20
C GLN A 107 14.58 -5.11 17.24
N THR A 108 15.76 -5.57 16.82
CA THR A 108 16.95 -5.62 17.67
C THR A 108 17.44 -4.21 17.99
N GLU A 109 17.42 -3.30 17.00
CA GLU A 109 17.76 -1.88 17.19
C GLU A 109 16.77 -1.18 18.14
N VAL A 110 15.49 -1.53 18.08
CA VAL A 110 14.46 -1.06 19.03
C VAL A 110 14.79 -1.49 20.46
N GLU A 111 15.15 -2.76 20.69
CA GLU A 111 15.53 -3.23 22.02
C GLU A 111 16.84 -2.59 22.49
N GLN A 112 17.83 -2.44 21.62
CA GLN A 112 19.08 -1.75 21.95
C GLN A 112 18.83 -0.28 22.33
N THR A 113 17.96 0.42 21.59
CA THR A 113 17.60 1.82 21.89
C THR A 113 16.89 1.95 23.25
N LYS A 114 16.10 0.96 23.65
CA LYS A 114 15.49 0.92 25.00
C LYS A 114 16.55 0.69 26.09
N ILE A 115 17.51 -0.21 25.86
CA ILE A 115 18.60 -0.48 26.79
C ILE A 115 19.50 0.77 26.94
N ASP A 116 19.83 1.45 25.84
CA ASP A 116 20.62 2.69 25.86
C ASP A 116 19.89 3.85 26.55
N LEU A 117 18.55 3.84 26.47
CA LEU A 117 17.71 4.76 27.23
C LEU A 117 17.79 4.49 28.74
N GLU A 118 17.67 3.23 29.16
CA GLU A 118 17.79 2.82 30.57
C GLU A 118 19.18 3.17 31.15
N ASN A 119 20.23 2.98 30.33
CA ASN A 119 21.61 3.25 30.70
C ASN A 119 22.01 4.74 30.60
N LYS A 120 21.10 5.63 30.18
CA LYS A 120 21.35 7.09 29.98
C LYS A 120 22.56 7.39 29.07
N SER A 121 22.97 6.46 28.21
CA SER A 121 24.14 6.59 27.33
C SER A 121 23.86 7.39 26.04
N LEU A 122 22.59 7.72 25.78
CA LEU A 122 22.18 8.45 24.58
C LEU A 122 22.72 9.88 24.58
N GLN A 123 23.60 10.19 23.62
CA GLN A 123 24.05 11.56 23.36
C GLN A 123 22.85 12.42 22.94
N THR A 124 22.37 13.23 23.87
CA THR A 124 21.36 14.23 23.62
C THR A 124 22.07 15.43 23.02
N GLY A 125 21.66 15.89 21.83
CA GLY A 125 22.22 17.10 21.19
C GLY A 125 21.84 18.39 21.94
N TYR A 126 21.75 18.31 23.26
CA TYR A 126 21.45 19.38 24.21
C TYR A 126 22.64 20.33 24.27
N GLN A 127 22.39 21.60 23.99
CA GLN A 127 23.39 22.65 24.09
C GLN A 127 23.06 23.52 25.30
N PRO A 128 23.81 23.40 26.42
CA PRO A 128 23.51 24.15 27.64
C PRO A 128 23.54 25.67 27.41
N GLU A 129 24.40 26.15 26.51
CA GLU A 129 24.53 27.57 26.17
C GLU A 129 23.23 28.13 25.60
N LYS A 130 22.61 27.40 24.65
CA LYS A 130 21.33 27.79 24.05
C LYS A 130 20.20 27.75 25.06
N TYR A 131 20.18 26.74 25.93
CA TYR A 131 19.17 26.65 26.98
C TYR A 131 19.22 27.85 27.92
N TYR A 132 20.39 28.17 28.47
CA TYR A 132 20.53 29.31 29.39
C TYR A 132 20.26 30.65 28.70
N MET A 133 20.61 30.80 27.42
CA MET A 133 20.23 31.97 26.62
C MET A 133 18.71 32.14 26.54
N PHE A 134 17.97 31.08 26.17
CA PHE A 134 16.51 31.15 26.10
C PHE A 134 15.86 31.36 27.47
N VAL A 135 16.39 30.73 28.53
CA VAL A 135 15.93 30.96 29.91
C VAL A 135 16.10 32.42 30.30
N GLY A 136 17.30 32.98 30.11
CA GLY A 136 17.60 34.38 30.45
C GLY A 136 16.69 35.36 29.71
N LEU A 137 16.54 35.17 28.40
CA LEU A 137 15.71 36.04 27.57
C LEU A 137 14.22 35.93 27.93
N THR A 138 13.74 34.71 28.23
CA THR A 138 12.36 34.48 28.70
C THR A 138 12.12 35.15 30.05
N ILE A 139 13.06 35.09 31.00
CA ILE A 139 12.93 35.75 32.32
C ILE A 139 12.86 37.27 32.16
N VAL A 140 13.76 37.87 31.37
CA VAL A 140 13.77 39.32 31.12
C VAL A 140 12.46 39.77 30.48
N LEU A 141 11.98 39.03 29.48
CA LEU A 141 10.74 39.36 28.80
C LEU A 141 9.50 39.10 29.67
N SER A 142 9.57 38.13 30.60
CA SER A 142 8.53 37.93 31.62
C SER A 142 8.46 39.11 32.58
N LEU A 143 9.60 39.63 33.03
CA LEU A 143 9.63 40.82 33.89
C LEU A 143 9.07 42.05 33.16
N TYR A 144 9.44 42.23 31.88
CA TYR A 144 8.90 43.29 31.03
C TYR A 144 7.38 43.20 30.92
N LEU A 145 6.84 42.04 30.53
CA LEU A 145 5.39 41.86 30.35
C LEU A 145 4.63 42.01 31.68
N LEU A 146 5.21 41.57 32.80
CA LEU A 146 4.61 41.77 34.12
C LEU A 146 4.43 43.26 34.44
N LEU A 147 5.49 44.06 34.27
CA LEU A 147 5.44 45.50 34.51
C LEU A 147 4.54 46.21 33.50
N PHE A 148 4.59 45.80 32.23
CA PHE A 148 3.73 46.32 31.17
C PHE A 148 2.25 46.10 31.48
N TYR A 149 1.85 44.86 31.75
CA TYR A 149 0.45 44.53 32.01
C TYR A 149 -0.03 45.08 33.35
N ALA A 150 0.82 45.13 34.38
CA ALA A 150 0.45 45.79 35.63
C ALA A 150 0.19 47.29 35.41
N SER A 151 1.04 47.96 34.63
CA SER A 151 0.91 49.38 34.34
C SER A 151 -0.32 49.69 33.48
N THR A 152 -0.57 48.89 32.45
CA THR A 152 -1.74 49.05 31.58
C THR A 152 -3.04 48.70 32.30
N VAL A 153 -3.10 47.66 33.13
CA VAL A 153 -4.30 47.39 33.96
C VAL A 153 -4.54 48.52 34.95
N TYR A 154 -3.49 49.05 35.59
CA TYR A 154 -3.63 50.21 36.46
C TYR A 154 -4.18 51.43 35.70
N ALA A 155 -3.57 51.76 34.56
CA ALA A 155 -3.96 52.88 33.74
C ALA A 155 -5.39 52.75 33.16
N ALA A 156 -5.83 51.54 32.81
CA ALA A 156 -7.14 51.31 32.20
C ALA A 156 -8.31 51.30 33.20
N PHE A 157 -8.07 50.94 34.47
CA PHE A 157 -9.14 50.72 35.45
C PHE A 157 -9.09 51.65 36.67
N PHE A 158 -7.91 52.14 37.04
CA PHE A 158 -7.71 52.86 38.30
C PHE A 158 -7.18 54.29 38.12
N ARG A 159 -6.66 54.64 36.94
CA ARG A 159 -6.25 56.01 36.64
C ARG A 159 -7.47 56.92 36.58
N ASN A 160 -7.62 57.77 37.58
CA ASN A 160 -8.67 58.78 37.60
C ASN A 160 -8.14 60.12 37.09
N ALA A 161 -8.76 60.61 36.02
CA ALA A 161 -8.39 61.84 35.33
C ALA A 161 -8.51 63.08 36.22
N SER A 162 -9.52 63.13 37.11
CA SER A 162 -9.75 64.28 37.98
C SER A 162 -8.67 64.42 39.06
N THR A 163 -8.13 63.30 39.56
CA THR A 163 -7.08 63.31 40.59
C THR A 163 -5.70 63.58 40.02
N LEU A 164 -5.41 63.12 38.78
CA LEU A 164 -4.15 63.46 38.10
C LEU A 164 -4.07 64.95 37.80
N MET A 165 -5.14 65.54 37.25
CA MET A 165 -5.23 66.97 36.96
C MET A 165 -5.03 67.85 38.20
N ALA A 166 -5.59 67.44 39.34
CA ALA A 166 -5.44 68.15 40.61
C ALA A 166 -4.03 68.06 41.21
N THR A 167 -3.25 67.05 40.83
CA THR A 167 -1.93 66.76 41.43
C THR A 167 -0.77 67.16 40.49
N ALA A 168 -1.00 67.27 39.18
CA ALA A 168 0.06 67.41 38.17
C ALA A 168 0.56 68.85 37.89
N GLY A 169 -0.16 69.91 38.30
CA GLY A 169 0.31 71.29 38.05
C GLY A 169 0.55 71.61 36.56
N ASP A 170 1.57 72.42 36.24
CA ASP A 170 1.87 72.92 34.86
C ASP A 170 2.49 71.87 33.91
N ASP A 171 2.78 70.65 34.41
CA ASP A 171 3.46 69.56 33.67
C ASP A 171 2.48 68.51 33.09
N ILE A 172 1.24 68.93 32.81
CA ILE A 172 0.14 68.07 32.33
C ILE A 172 0.51 67.35 31.02
N THR A 173 1.29 67.97 30.13
CA THR A 173 1.67 67.41 28.82
C THR A 173 2.47 66.10 28.93
N LEU A 174 3.31 65.92 29.94
CA LEU A 174 4.08 64.68 30.16
C LEU A 174 3.17 63.51 30.57
N TYR A 175 2.09 63.79 31.31
CA TYR A 175 1.13 62.79 31.78
C TYR A 175 0.05 62.46 30.74
N LEU A 176 -0.27 63.39 29.83
CA LEU A 176 -1.30 63.23 28.81
C LEU A 176 -0.95 62.19 27.74
N ASP A 177 0.32 62.07 27.36
CA ASP A 177 0.77 61.13 26.33
C ASP A 177 1.43 59.86 26.91
N SER A 178 1.57 59.76 28.24
CA SER A 178 2.14 58.56 28.86
C SER A 178 1.14 57.40 28.90
N ILE A 179 1.42 56.40 28.07
CA ILE A 179 0.74 55.08 28.05
C ILE A 179 1.10 54.27 29.31
N PHE A 180 2.30 54.48 29.85
CA PHE A 180 2.80 53.81 31.05
C PHE A 180 2.64 54.69 32.29
N ASP A 181 2.01 54.14 33.32
CA ASP A 181 1.94 54.75 34.64
C ASP A 181 2.90 54.01 35.58
N VAL A 182 4.12 54.53 35.68
CA VAL A 182 5.19 53.96 36.54
C VAL A 182 4.86 54.21 38.01
N ASN A 183 4.33 55.38 38.34
CA ASN A 183 3.97 55.71 39.72
C ASN A 183 2.81 54.84 40.20
N GLY A 184 1.84 54.53 39.34
CA GLY A 184 0.71 53.65 39.66
C GLY A 184 1.10 52.22 40.07
N ILE A 185 2.23 51.69 39.59
CA ILE A 185 2.68 50.31 39.85
C ILE A 185 3.76 50.19 40.95
N PHE A 186 4.24 51.32 41.48
CA PHE A 186 5.22 51.35 42.57
C PHE A 186 4.70 52.08 43.82
N THR A 187 3.61 52.85 43.70
CA THR A 187 2.95 53.47 44.86
C THR A 187 2.02 52.47 45.55
N TRP A 188 2.11 52.38 46.88
CA TRP A 188 1.30 51.43 47.64
C TRP A 188 -0.17 51.82 47.60
N SER A 189 -1.00 50.98 46.97
CA SER A 189 -2.45 51.16 46.88
C SER A 189 -3.17 49.81 46.83
N PRO A 190 -4.44 49.71 47.28
CA PRO A 190 -5.23 48.49 47.12
C PRO A 190 -5.40 48.07 45.63
N ALA A 191 -5.40 49.05 44.73
CA ALA A 191 -5.46 48.85 43.28
C ALA A 191 -4.25 48.08 42.73
N LEU A 192 -3.09 48.18 43.40
CA LEU A 192 -1.85 47.52 43.02
C LEU A 192 -2.00 45.99 42.96
N ILE A 193 -2.72 45.41 43.93
CA ILE A 193 -2.96 43.96 43.99
C ILE A 193 -3.73 43.51 42.75
N PHE A 194 -4.77 44.26 42.36
CA PHE A 194 -5.55 43.97 41.17
C PHE A 194 -4.75 44.19 39.88
N ALA A 195 -3.87 45.18 39.84
CA ALA A 195 -2.98 45.43 38.70
C ALA A 195 -2.03 44.25 38.45
N TYR A 196 -1.32 43.76 39.48
CA TYR A 196 -0.42 42.61 39.34
C TYR A 196 -1.18 41.29 39.12
N LEU A 197 -2.32 41.05 39.78
CA LEU A 197 -3.16 39.88 39.49
C LEU A 197 -3.68 39.89 38.06
N GLY A 198 -4.06 41.07 37.55
CA GLY A 198 -4.41 41.27 36.15
C GLY A 198 -3.26 40.94 35.21
N ALA A 199 -2.04 41.35 35.54
CA ALA A 199 -0.85 40.97 34.78
C ALA A 199 -0.60 39.45 34.78
N PHE A 200 -0.76 38.77 35.92
CA PHE A 200 -0.66 37.31 36.01
C PHE A 200 -1.73 36.58 35.19
N PHE A 201 -2.93 37.15 35.05
CA PHE A 201 -3.96 36.58 34.19
C PHE A 201 -3.47 36.45 32.73
N PHE A 202 -2.79 37.47 32.19
CA PHE A 202 -2.21 37.42 30.85
C PHE A 202 -1.12 36.35 30.71
N PHE A 203 -0.29 36.14 31.74
CA PHE A 203 0.66 35.02 31.78
C PHE A 203 -0.04 33.66 31.79
N GLY A 204 -1.12 33.53 32.57
CA GLY A 204 -1.94 32.32 32.59
C GLY A 204 -2.45 31.98 31.20
N VAL A 205 -3.01 32.97 30.49
CA VAL A 205 -3.44 32.80 29.09
C VAL A 205 -2.26 32.43 28.18
N GLY A 206 -1.07 32.96 28.43
CA GLY A 206 0.15 32.67 27.64
C GLY A 206 0.66 31.24 27.76
N ILE A 207 0.38 30.58 28.88
CA ILE A 207 0.80 29.19 29.10
C ILE A 207 -0.16 28.20 28.43
N ILE A 208 -1.46 28.53 28.32
CA ILE A 208 -2.51 27.65 27.79
C ILE A 208 -2.18 27.04 26.40
N PRO A 209 -1.67 27.80 25.40
CA PRO A 209 -1.31 27.23 24.11
C PRO A 209 -0.27 26.10 24.19
N HIS A 210 0.60 26.15 25.20
CA HIS A 210 1.69 25.19 25.39
C HIS A 210 1.26 23.91 26.12
N THR A 211 0.08 23.89 26.74
CA THR A 211 -0.45 22.69 27.42
C THR A 211 -1.32 21.81 26.52
N PHE A 212 -1.68 22.27 25.32
CA PHE A 212 -2.50 21.48 24.40
C PHE A 212 -1.71 20.34 23.74
N GLU A 213 -2.25 19.12 23.86
CA GLU A 213 -1.77 17.90 23.22
C GLU A 213 -2.86 17.26 22.32
N GLY A 214 -2.44 16.46 21.34
CA GLY A 214 -3.36 15.69 20.47
C GLY A 214 -3.68 16.30 19.09
N LYS A 215 -4.58 15.62 18.34
CA LYS A 215 -4.87 15.89 16.92
C LYS A 215 -5.42 17.30 16.63
N ASN A 216 -6.12 17.91 17.58
CA ASN A 216 -6.72 19.25 17.43
C ASN A 216 -5.84 20.39 17.95
N LYS A 217 -4.58 20.12 18.30
CA LYS A 217 -3.65 21.09 18.91
C LYS A 217 -3.57 22.42 18.15
N LYS A 218 -3.38 22.36 16.82
CA LYS A 218 -3.23 23.57 15.99
C LYS A 218 -4.46 24.48 16.06
N ARG A 219 -5.67 23.90 16.03
CA ARG A 219 -6.92 24.67 16.11
C ARG A 219 -7.07 25.35 17.47
N ASN A 220 -6.79 24.62 18.55
CA ASN A 220 -6.93 25.16 19.90
C ASN A 220 -5.94 26.30 20.17
N ILE A 221 -4.69 26.16 19.71
CA ILE A 221 -3.68 27.23 19.78
C ILE A 221 -4.17 28.49 19.06
N ILE A 222 -4.69 28.37 17.83
CA ILE A 222 -5.20 29.51 17.06
C ILE A 222 -6.34 30.21 17.80
N ILE A 223 -7.30 29.46 18.34
CA ILE A 223 -8.43 30.02 19.10
C ILE A 223 -7.93 30.81 20.31
N THR A 224 -6.98 30.26 21.07
CA THR A 224 -6.41 30.96 22.23
C THR A 224 -5.68 32.23 21.83
N ILE A 225 -4.89 32.22 20.75
CA ILE A 225 -4.20 33.42 20.25
C ILE A 225 -5.21 34.51 19.84
N ILE A 226 -6.28 34.14 19.14
CA ILE A 226 -7.34 35.09 18.75
C ILE A 226 -8.03 35.66 19.99
N MET A 227 -8.31 34.83 20.99
CA MET A 227 -8.93 35.30 22.23
C MET A 227 -8.00 36.26 22.98
N SER A 228 -6.69 35.96 23.08
CA SER A 228 -5.69 36.86 23.66
C SER A 228 -5.62 38.18 22.92
N PHE A 229 -5.67 38.16 21.59
CA PHE A 229 -5.66 39.37 20.76
C PHE A 229 -6.87 40.27 21.04
N ILE A 230 -8.07 39.68 21.14
CA ILE A 230 -9.29 40.42 21.46
C ILE A 230 -9.19 41.07 22.85
N ILE A 231 -8.70 40.34 23.85
CA ILE A 231 -8.54 40.87 25.21
C ILE A 231 -7.53 42.04 25.23
N ASP A 232 -6.40 41.90 24.53
CA ASP A 232 -5.38 42.95 24.43
C ASP A 232 -5.90 44.18 23.69
N ALA A 233 -6.66 43.99 22.61
CA ALA A 233 -7.30 45.08 21.86
C ALA A 233 -8.33 45.85 22.72
N ILE A 234 -9.09 45.15 23.58
CA ILE A 234 -10.01 45.79 24.52
C ILE A 234 -9.24 46.64 25.54
N LEU A 235 -8.09 46.13 26.03
CA LEU A 235 -7.23 46.87 26.95
C LEU A 235 -6.65 48.12 26.28
N ALA A 236 -6.13 47.98 25.06
CA ALA A 236 -5.61 49.09 24.26
C ALA A 236 -6.69 50.16 24.00
N TYR A 237 -7.91 49.75 23.68
CA TYR A 237 -9.04 50.67 23.51
C TYR A 237 -9.33 51.45 24.79
N LYS A 238 -9.35 50.78 25.95
CA LYS A 238 -9.58 51.45 27.24
C LYS A 238 -8.48 52.45 27.57
N ILE A 239 -7.22 52.13 27.31
CA ILE A 239 -6.10 53.04 27.51
C ILE A 239 -6.24 54.27 26.61
N ASP A 240 -6.53 54.06 25.33
CA ASP A 240 -6.67 55.15 24.36
C ASP A 240 -7.83 56.09 24.72
N LEU A 241 -8.99 55.53 25.10
CA LEU A 241 -10.13 56.29 25.62
C LEU A 241 -9.75 57.07 26.89
N GLY A 242 -9.00 56.46 27.80
CA GLY A 242 -8.51 57.11 29.01
C GLY A 242 -7.55 58.28 28.73
N ILE A 243 -6.72 58.17 27.69
CA ILE A 243 -5.85 59.26 27.22
C ILE A 243 -6.70 60.36 26.58
N HIS A 244 -7.68 60.02 25.75
CA HIS A 244 -8.55 60.98 25.12
C HIS A 244 -9.36 61.80 26.14
N ASN A 245 -9.97 61.14 27.13
CA ASN A 245 -10.71 61.81 28.20
C ASN A 245 -9.82 62.80 28.99
N LEU A 246 -8.55 62.45 29.20
CA LEU A 246 -7.61 63.38 29.81
C LEU A 246 -7.32 64.60 28.92
N LYS A 247 -7.17 64.39 27.60
CA LYS A 247 -7.01 65.48 26.63
C LYS A 247 -8.25 66.38 26.57
N GLU A 248 -9.44 65.81 26.70
CA GLU A 248 -10.70 66.57 26.77
C GLU A 248 -10.75 67.44 28.01
N MET A 249 -10.46 66.85 29.17
CA MET A 249 -10.41 67.59 30.43
C MET A 249 -9.31 68.67 30.43
N ALA A 250 -8.25 68.50 29.63
CA ALA A 250 -7.16 69.47 29.49
C ALA A 250 -7.47 70.58 28.47
N GLY A 251 -8.58 70.49 27.74
CA GLY A 251 -8.95 71.43 26.69
C GLY A 251 -8.14 71.29 25.39
N ILE A 252 -7.44 70.17 25.19
CA ILE A 252 -6.55 69.90 24.03
C ILE A 252 -7.13 68.76 23.16
N ALA A 253 -8.35 68.30 23.43
CA ALA A 253 -8.93 67.17 22.69
C ALA A 253 -9.27 67.48 21.24
N ASP A 254 -9.15 66.43 20.43
CA ASP A 254 -9.57 66.41 19.04
C ASP A 254 -11.07 66.12 18.94
N ALA A 255 -11.81 66.91 18.16
CA ALA A 255 -13.28 66.86 18.10
C ALA A 255 -13.83 65.61 17.38
N ASN A 256 -12.99 64.88 16.64
CA ASN A 256 -13.35 63.68 15.87
C ASN A 256 -12.51 62.47 16.28
N TRP A 257 -12.40 62.19 17.59
CA TRP A 257 -11.61 61.05 18.06
C TRP A 257 -12.21 59.72 17.64
N THR A 258 -11.38 58.89 16.99
CA THR A 258 -11.68 57.49 16.69
C THR A 258 -10.50 56.62 17.13
N PHE A 259 -10.75 55.60 17.94
CA PHE A 259 -9.68 54.77 18.52
C PHE A 259 -8.78 54.09 17.47
N TYR A 260 -9.33 53.71 16.32
CA TYR A 260 -8.60 53.01 15.26
C TYR A 260 -7.70 53.95 14.43
N THR A 261 -7.77 55.27 14.62
CA THR A 261 -6.81 56.22 14.03
C THR A 261 -5.74 56.64 15.03
N SER A 262 -5.89 56.27 16.31
CA SER A 262 -4.96 56.66 17.36
C SER A 262 -3.70 55.81 17.31
N ILE A 263 -2.54 56.48 17.29
CA ILE A 263 -1.23 55.82 17.40
C ILE A 263 -1.08 55.10 18.75
N ASN A 264 -1.66 55.64 19.83
CA ASN A 264 -1.53 55.10 21.18
C ASN A 264 -2.19 53.73 21.30
N PHE A 265 -3.34 53.53 20.63
CA PHE A 265 -4.00 52.23 20.55
C PHE A 265 -3.07 51.16 19.95
N TYR A 266 -2.44 51.46 18.81
CA TYR A 266 -1.52 50.53 18.16
C TYR A 266 -0.22 50.33 18.95
N LEU A 267 0.29 51.36 19.62
CA LEU A 267 1.48 51.24 20.49
C LEU A 267 1.23 50.28 21.65
N VAL A 268 0.07 50.38 22.32
CA VAL A 268 -0.29 49.44 23.39
C VAL A 268 -0.37 48.02 22.85
N MET A 269 -0.99 47.81 21.69
CA MET A 269 -1.12 46.49 21.07
C MET A 269 0.25 45.89 20.65
N VAL A 270 1.16 46.70 20.12
CA VAL A 270 2.50 46.21 19.72
C VAL A 270 3.34 45.88 20.96
N PHE A 271 3.38 46.77 21.95
CA PHE A 271 4.17 46.53 23.16
C PHE A 271 3.56 45.48 24.11
N GLY A 272 2.25 45.24 24.01
CA GLY A 272 1.55 44.16 24.71
C GLY A 272 1.54 42.87 23.90
N PHE A 273 0.56 42.74 23.00
CA PHE A 273 0.32 41.50 22.26
C PHE A 273 1.51 40.99 21.44
N VAL A 274 2.24 41.84 20.70
CA VAL A 274 3.37 41.33 19.89
C VAL A 274 4.52 40.89 20.79
N ALA A 275 4.86 41.65 21.83
CA ALA A 275 5.86 41.24 22.82
C ALA A 275 5.45 39.93 23.52
N TYR A 276 4.16 39.75 23.78
CA TYR A 276 3.58 38.53 24.32
C TYR A 276 3.70 37.32 23.39
N LEU A 277 3.49 37.50 22.07
CA LEU A 277 3.75 36.43 21.09
C LEU A 277 5.22 36.04 21.04
N VAL A 278 6.12 37.03 21.06
CA VAL A 278 7.58 36.79 21.11
C VAL A 278 7.93 36.02 22.38
N TRP A 279 7.33 36.37 23.52
CA TRP A 279 7.50 35.64 24.77
C TRP A 279 7.05 34.18 24.69
N GLY A 280 5.87 33.92 24.15
CA GLY A 280 5.37 32.54 23.98
C GLY A 280 6.28 31.71 23.07
N TYR A 281 6.79 32.30 21.99
CA TYR A 281 7.75 31.65 21.10
C TYR A 281 9.07 31.28 21.80
N LEU A 282 9.63 32.22 22.57
CA LEU A 282 10.88 31.98 23.33
C LEU A 282 10.69 30.95 24.44
N PHE A 283 9.54 30.99 25.11
CA PHE A 283 9.16 29.99 26.10
C PHE A 283 9.06 28.59 25.47
N GLU A 284 8.48 28.46 24.27
CA GLU A 284 8.46 27.19 23.54
C GLU A 284 9.87 26.72 23.17
N MET A 285 10.77 27.61 22.74
CA MET A 285 12.17 27.28 22.45
C MET A 285 12.92 26.81 23.69
N MET A 286 12.70 27.46 24.83
CA MET A 286 13.23 27.05 26.13
C MET A 286 12.75 25.64 26.51
N LEU A 287 11.45 25.36 26.37
CA LEU A 287 10.88 24.05 26.64
C LEU A 287 11.41 22.98 25.69
N LYS A 288 11.55 23.28 24.39
CA LYS A 288 12.14 22.38 23.40
C LYS A 288 13.57 22.01 23.77
N GLU A 289 14.39 22.98 24.16
CA GLU A 289 15.79 22.72 24.57
C GLU A 289 15.86 21.94 25.89
N LYS A 290 14.98 22.23 26.86
CA LYS A 290 14.83 21.43 28.09
C LYS A 290 14.44 19.99 27.78
N ASN A 291 13.53 19.78 26.84
CA ASN A 291 13.07 18.44 26.46
C ASN A 291 14.16 17.64 25.75
N LYS A 292 15.08 18.29 25.02
CA LYS A 292 16.28 17.64 24.47
C LYS A 292 17.17 17.05 25.56
N LYS A 293 17.23 17.65 26.76
CA LYS A 293 17.96 17.10 27.91
C LYS A 293 17.44 15.73 28.34
N SER A 294 16.17 15.41 28.05
CA SER A 294 15.63 14.07 28.32
C SER A 294 16.04 13.10 27.21
N GLY A 295 16.97 12.19 27.51
CA GLY A 295 17.29 11.06 26.62
C GLY A 295 16.03 10.27 26.21
N VAL A 296 15.02 10.28 27.09
CA VAL A 296 13.68 9.70 26.89
C VAL A 296 12.97 10.25 25.66
N TYR A 297 12.96 11.57 25.43
CA TYR A 297 12.27 12.13 24.27
C TYR A 297 12.97 11.74 22.95
N LYS A 298 14.31 11.78 22.92
CA LYS A 298 15.08 11.38 21.73
C LYS A 298 14.94 9.87 21.46
N ALA A 299 15.00 9.04 22.50
CA ALA A 299 14.75 7.61 22.39
C ALA A 299 13.33 7.34 21.87
N ASN A 300 12.32 8.00 22.42
CA ASN A 300 10.93 7.84 21.95
C ASN A 300 10.79 8.23 20.47
N LEU A 301 11.45 9.29 20.01
CA LEU A 301 11.41 9.70 18.61
C LEU A 301 12.13 8.69 17.69
N ILE A 302 13.26 8.13 18.13
CA ILE A 302 13.95 7.05 17.40
C ILE A 302 13.08 5.80 17.36
N LEU A 303 12.50 5.42 18.50
CA LEU A 303 11.60 4.26 18.63
C LEU A 303 10.34 4.41 17.77
N GLU A 304 9.76 5.61 17.68
CA GLU A 304 8.61 5.90 16.82
C GLU A 304 8.98 5.71 15.35
N ARG A 305 10.11 6.27 14.90
CA ARG A 305 10.61 6.08 13.53
C ARG A 305 10.89 4.60 13.21
N LEU A 306 11.58 3.88 14.10
CA LEU A 306 11.86 2.45 13.90
C LEU A 306 10.57 1.63 13.85
N LYS A 307 9.56 1.96 14.68
CA LYS A 307 8.24 1.31 14.64
C LYS A 307 7.49 1.61 13.33
N GLU A 308 7.57 2.83 12.83
CA GLU A 308 6.99 3.18 11.52
C GLU A 308 7.63 2.36 10.41
N GLU A 309 8.96 2.25 10.37
CA GLU A 309 9.67 1.45 9.37
C GLU A 309 9.34 -0.05 9.47
N ILE A 310 9.21 -0.60 10.69
CA ILE A 310 8.74 -1.98 10.89
C ILE A 310 7.33 -2.16 10.35
N ASN A 311 6.44 -1.18 10.55
CA ASN A 311 5.07 -1.25 10.06
C ASN A 311 5.00 -1.17 8.53
N THR A 312 5.82 -0.33 7.88
CA THR A 312 5.88 -0.28 6.41
C THR A 312 6.39 -1.59 5.84
N LEU A 313 7.46 -2.18 6.41
CA LEU A 313 7.97 -3.48 5.98
C LEU A 313 6.98 -4.62 6.21
N LYS A 314 6.18 -4.58 7.27
CA LYS A 314 5.09 -5.54 7.50
C LYS A 314 3.98 -5.41 6.46
N GLU A 315 3.68 -4.20 6.01
CA GLU A 315 2.68 -3.98 4.97
C GLU A 315 3.20 -4.45 3.60
N GLU A 316 4.48 -4.19 3.29
CA GLU A 316 5.15 -4.76 2.11
C GLU A 316 5.12 -6.29 2.12
N LEU A 317 5.31 -6.91 3.29
CA LEU A 317 5.22 -8.37 3.45
C LEU A 317 3.82 -8.89 3.14
N LYS A 318 2.75 -8.21 3.60
CA LYS A 318 1.37 -8.59 3.26
C LYS A 318 1.09 -8.46 1.76
N ILE A 319 1.58 -7.39 1.12
CA ILE A 319 1.45 -7.20 -0.32
C ILE A 319 2.15 -8.34 -1.07
N LEU A 320 3.34 -8.74 -0.61
CA LEU A 320 4.08 -9.87 -1.17
C LEU A 320 3.31 -11.18 -1.01
N GLU A 321 2.70 -11.43 0.15
CA GLU A 321 1.87 -12.62 0.39
C GLU A 321 0.63 -12.65 -0.52
N ALA A 322 -0.03 -11.51 -0.73
CA ALA A 322 -1.14 -11.40 -1.67
C ALA A 322 -0.71 -11.71 -3.11
N LYS A 323 0.47 -11.23 -3.53
CA LYS A 323 1.05 -11.56 -4.85
C LYS A 323 1.35 -13.06 -5.00
N VAL A 324 1.85 -13.72 -3.95
CA VAL A 324 2.08 -15.17 -3.98
C VAL A 324 0.77 -15.93 -4.20
N ILE A 325 -0.31 -15.54 -3.53
CA ILE A 325 -1.64 -16.13 -3.71
C ILE A 325 -2.15 -15.91 -5.14
N GLU A 326 -1.95 -14.71 -5.70
CA GLU A 326 -2.32 -14.40 -7.09
C GLU A 326 -1.55 -15.29 -8.09
N LEU A 327 -0.24 -15.44 -7.90
CA LEU A 327 0.60 -16.31 -8.74
C LEU A 327 0.20 -17.79 -8.61
N GLU A 328 -0.19 -18.25 -7.42
CA GLU A 328 -0.76 -19.59 -7.23
C GLU A 328 -2.04 -19.79 -8.01
N GLY A 329 -2.95 -18.81 -7.99
CA GLY A 329 -4.17 -18.83 -8.82
C GLY A 329 -3.86 -18.91 -10.31
N LYS A 330 -2.86 -18.14 -10.79
CA LYS A 330 -2.40 -18.20 -12.18
C LYS A 330 -1.84 -19.58 -12.55
N ILE A 331 -1.02 -20.18 -11.68
CA ILE A 331 -0.48 -21.53 -11.88
C ILE A 331 -1.60 -22.56 -11.99
N LEU A 332 -2.59 -22.52 -11.10
CA LEU A 332 -3.74 -23.44 -11.15
C LEU A 332 -4.54 -23.30 -12.45
N ASN A 333 -4.78 -22.07 -12.90
CA ASN A 333 -5.45 -21.81 -14.18
C ASN A 333 -4.65 -22.35 -15.37
N LEU A 334 -3.32 -22.16 -15.38
CA LEU A 334 -2.45 -22.69 -16.42
C LEU A 334 -2.42 -24.23 -16.43
N ILE A 335 -2.44 -24.87 -15.25
CA ILE A 335 -2.56 -26.33 -15.13
C ILE A 335 -3.89 -26.81 -15.75
N ALA A 336 -5.01 -26.17 -15.41
CA ALA A 336 -6.31 -26.53 -15.97
C ALA A 336 -6.35 -26.35 -17.51
N GLN A 337 -5.76 -25.27 -18.03
CA GLN A 337 -5.65 -25.05 -19.49
C GLN A 337 -4.78 -26.10 -20.17
N LEU A 338 -3.67 -26.51 -19.54
CA LEU A 338 -2.80 -27.57 -20.06
C LEU A 338 -3.53 -28.92 -20.09
N GLU A 339 -4.29 -29.23 -19.04
CA GLU A 339 -5.10 -30.47 -18.98
C GLU A 339 -6.17 -30.49 -20.08
N GLN A 340 -6.85 -29.37 -20.31
CA GLN A 340 -7.81 -29.24 -21.40
C GLN A 340 -7.14 -29.39 -22.78
N LEU A 341 -6.00 -28.76 -23.01
CA LEU A 341 -5.26 -28.87 -24.27
C LEU A 341 -4.75 -30.30 -24.52
N ASN A 342 -4.31 -31.00 -23.46
CA ASN A 342 -3.93 -32.40 -23.56
C ASN A 342 -5.13 -33.29 -23.91
N LYS A 343 -6.29 -33.06 -23.29
CA LYS A 343 -7.53 -33.77 -23.62
C LYS A 343 -7.99 -33.50 -25.05
N ASP A 344 -7.85 -32.26 -25.53
CA ASP A 344 -8.14 -31.88 -26.91
C ASP A 344 -7.18 -32.54 -27.90
N LEU A 345 -5.88 -32.64 -27.55
CA LEU A 345 -4.89 -33.36 -28.34
C LEU A 345 -5.27 -34.83 -28.47
N GLU A 346 -5.60 -35.50 -27.36
CA GLU A 346 -6.01 -36.91 -27.34
C GLU A 346 -7.29 -37.15 -28.16
N ASN A 347 -8.31 -36.32 -27.96
CA ASN A 347 -9.59 -36.47 -28.67
C ASN A 347 -9.49 -36.17 -30.17
N ARG A 348 -8.55 -35.31 -30.61
CA ARG A 348 -8.37 -35.01 -32.04
C ARG A 348 -7.44 -35.98 -32.76
N VAL A 349 -6.42 -36.51 -32.07
CA VAL A 349 -5.56 -37.57 -32.62
C VAL A 349 -6.36 -38.86 -32.83
N LEU A 350 -7.41 -39.09 -32.02
CA LEU A 350 -8.32 -40.22 -32.12
C LEU A 350 -9.76 -39.72 -32.11
N SER A 351 -10.29 -39.19 -33.22
CA SER A 351 -11.73 -38.86 -33.27
C SER A 351 -12.52 -40.15 -33.06
N PRO A 352 -13.15 -40.37 -31.88
CA PRO A 352 -13.63 -41.70 -31.51
C PRO A 352 -14.75 -42.17 -32.42
N GLU A 353 -15.55 -41.23 -32.90
CA GLU A 353 -16.68 -41.46 -33.80
C GLU A 353 -16.22 -41.93 -35.20
N LEU A 354 -15.23 -41.26 -35.78
CA LEU A 354 -14.66 -41.66 -37.08
C LEU A 354 -13.93 -43.00 -36.97
N LEU A 355 -13.21 -43.23 -35.88
CA LEU A 355 -12.54 -44.51 -35.63
C LEU A 355 -13.55 -45.65 -35.49
N ALA A 356 -14.62 -45.44 -34.72
CA ALA A 356 -15.68 -46.42 -34.56
C ALA A 356 -16.36 -46.72 -35.91
N GLN A 357 -16.63 -45.69 -36.72
CA GLN A 357 -17.22 -45.84 -38.05
C GLN A 357 -16.31 -46.64 -39.00
N ASN A 358 -15.01 -46.32 -39.02
CA ASN A 358 -14.02 -46.99 -39.88
C ASN A 358 -13.82 -48.45 -39.48
N VAL A 359 -13.66 -48.71 -38.18
CA VAL A 359 -13.49 -50.06 -37.62
C VAL A 359 -14.76 -50.91 -37.82
N THR A 360 -15.95 -50.32 -37.65
CA THR A 360 -17.23 -51.00 -37.91
C THR A 360 -17.39 -51.34 -39.38
N SER A 361 -17.09 -50.39 -40.27
CA SER A 361 -17.18 -50.59 -41.73
C SER A 361 -16.20 -51.67 -42.20
N PHE A 362 -14.99 -51.69 -41.64
CA PHE A 362 -14.00 -52.73 -41.87
C PHE A 362 -14.52 -54.10 -41.41
N TYR A 363 -15.01 -54.22 -40.17
CA TYR A 363 -15.55 -55.47 -39.67
C TYR A 363 -16.75 -55.98 -40.49
N MET A 364 -17.63 -55.11 -40.96
CA MET A 364 -18.73 -55.49 -41.85
C MET A 364 -18.24 -56.13 -43.14
N GLY A 365 -17.16 -55.63 -43.73
CA GLY A 365 -16.53 -56.22 -44.92
C GLY A 365 -15.87 -57.58 -44.63
N TRP A 366 -15.19 -57.69 -43.50
CA TRP A 366 -14.61 -58.95 -43.03
C TRP A 366 -15.67 -60.03 -42.79
N ARG A 367 -16.80 -59.64 -42.17
CA ARG A 367 -17.95 -60.53 -41.93
C ARG A 367 -18.64 -60.93 -43.23
N GLN A 368 -18.72 -60.04 -44.22
CA GLN A 368 -19.27 -60.33 -45.53
C GLN A 368 -18.49 -61.44 -46.25
N TYR A 369 -17.16 -61.45 -46.12
CA TYR A 369 -16.32 -62.54 -46.64
C TYR A 369 -16.59 -63.86 -45.92
N LEU A 370 -16.60 -63.85 -44.59
CA LEU A 370 -16.88 -65.04 -43.77
C LEU A 370 -18.26 -65.66 -44.05
N ASN A 371 -19.26 -64.84 -44.38
CA ASN A 371 -20.59 -65.32 -44.76
C ASN A 371 -20.60 -66.04 -46.12
N GLY A 372 -19.64 -65.76 -47.00
CA GLY A 372 -19.49 -66.43 -48.30
C GLY A 372 -18.86 -67.82 -48.24
N ILE A 373 -18.31 -68.23 -47.08
CA ILE A 373 -17.63 -69.52 -46.91
C ILE A 373 -18.54 -70.52 -46.18
N SER A 374 -18.91 -71.61 -46.87
CA SER A 374 -19.68 -72.72 -46.31
C SER A 374 -18.79 -73.64 -45.46
N ASN A 375 -18.55 -73.25 -44.19
CA ASN A 375 -18.09 -74.05 -43.02
C ASN A 375 -17.31 -73.23 -41.96
N SER A 376 -17.46 -71.91 -41.88
CA SER A 376 -16.64 -71.06 -40.99
C SER A 376 -17.31 -70.64 -39.68
N GLU A 377 -18.26 -71.42 -39.13
CA GLU A 377 -19.07 -70.99 -37.98
C GLU A 377 -18.23 -70.71 -36.72
N THR A 378 -17.22 -71.54 -36.47
CA THR A 378 -16.26 -71.34 -35.37
C THR A 378 -15.46 -70.04 -35.53
N GLU A 379 -15.04 -69.72 -36.76
CA GLU A 379 -14.25 -68.50 -37.00
C GLU A 379 -15.07 -67.22 -37.06
N LYS A 380 -16.35 -67.31 -37.42
CA LYS A 380 -17.29 -66.20 -37.25
C LYS A 380 -17.40 -65.79 -35.79
N ASN A 381 -17.59 -66.76 -34.89
CA ASN A 381 -17.67 -66.52 -33.45
C ASN A 381 -16.36 -65.96 -32.88
N ASN A 382 -15.22 -66.48 -33.31
CA ASN A 382 -13.90 -65.96 -32.90
C ASN A 382 -13.66 -64.53 -33.38
N CYS A 383 -14.05 -64.19 -34.61
CA CYS A 383 -13.91 -62.82 -35.15
C CYS A 383 -14.86 -61.84 -34.47
N GLU A 384 -16.10 -62.24 -34.18
CA GLU A 384 -17.08 -61.43 -33.46
C GLU A 384 -16.64 -61.16 -32.02
N THR A 385 -16.10 -62.16 -31.33
CA THR A 385 -15.50 -62.00 -29.99
C THR A 385 -14.32 -61.03 -30.02
N THR A 386 -13.42 -61.14 -31.01
CA THR A 386 -12.26 -60.26 -31.15
C THR A 386 -12.66 -58.81 -31.46
N PHE A 387 -13.65 -58.61 -32.31
CA PHE A 387 -14.20 -57.27 -32.61
C PHE A 387 -14.85 -56.65 -31.38
N ASN A 388 -15.71 -57.39 -30.67
CA ASN A 388 -16.37 -56.90 -29.46
C ASN A 388 -15.37 -56.56 -28.35
N ASN A 389 -14.36 -57.41 -28.13
CA ASN A 389 -13.27 -57.13 -27.18
C ASN A 389 -12.48 -55.87 -27.56
N PHE A 390 -12.25 -55.65 -28.85
CA PHE A 390 -11.60 -54.44 -29.34
C PHE A 390 -12.47 -53.20 -29.08
N MET A 391 -13.76 -53.26 -29.42
CA MET A 391 -14.71 -52.17 -29.21
C MET A 391 -14.86 -51.80 -27.72
N GLN A 392 -15.03 -52.80 -26.86
CA GLN A 392 -15.10 -52.61 -25.41
C GLN A 392 -13.83 -51.95 -24.86
N LYS A 393 -12.65 -52.45 -25.25
CA LYS A 393 -11.37 -51.90 -24.79
C LYS A 393 -11.12 -50.46 -25.28
N GLN A 394 -11.64 -50.07 -26.44
CA GLN A 394 -11.38 -48.75 -27.02
C GLN A 394 -12.45 -47.70 -26.68
N PHE A 395 -13.68 -48.12 -26.40
CA PHE A 395 -14.81 -47.21 -26.27
C PHE A 395 -15.57 -47.31 -24.94
N GLU A 396 -15.46 -48.40 -24.16
CA GLU A 396 -16.17 -48.52 -22.86
C GLU A 396 -15.33 -48.09 -21.65
N GLU A 397 -14.01 -47.95 -21.78
CA GLU A 397 -13.12 -47.46 -20.70
C GLU A 397 -13.40 -45.98 -20.33
N LYS A 398 -14.20 -45.26 -21.14
CA LYS A 398 -14.66 -43.89 -20.86
C LYS A 398 -15.86 -43.80 -19.92
N THR A 399 -16.44 -44.93 -19.47
CA THR A 399 -17.67 -44.94 -18.64
C THR A 399 -17.42 -45.12 -17.14
N ILE A 400 -16.16 -45.32 -16.70
CA ILE A 400 -15.82 -45.57 -15.28
C ILE A 400 -15.22 -44.33 -14.58
N LEU A 401 -15.20 -43.16 -15.23
CA LEU A 401 -14.80 -41.88 -14.65
C LEU A 401 -15.91 -40.84 -14.82
N ASN A 402 -17.05 -41.07 -14.16
CA ASN A 402 -18.03 -40.05 -13.80
C ASN A 402 -18.23 -40.04 -12.29
#